data_AF-A0A7S2Y7F3-F1
#
_entry.id   AF-A0A7S2Y7F3-F1
#
_cell.length_a   1.000
_cell.length_b   1.000
_cell.length_c   1.000
_cell.angle_alpha   90.00
_cell.angle_beta   90.00
_cell.angle_gamma   90.00
#
_symmetry.space_group_name_H-M   'P 1'
#
loop_
_entity.id
_entity.type
_entity.pdbx_description
1 polymer ?
#
loop_
_entity_poly.entity_id
_entity_poly.type
_entity_poly.pdbx_seq_one_letter_code
_entity_poly.pdbx_strand_id
1 'polypeptide(L)'
;QKSILELWSMARVELSQDLLLKVLDMSVETMRTVAKHDLNLWAPRDDTGLEYMVSHVNEVDKTVDQGGLYGLEKNLGRGKTFVDVGSCLGTTSMAISLLYPGTRVVSIEVAS
;
A
#
# COMPACT_ATOMS: atom_id res chain seq x y z
N GLN A 1 9.39 15.68 21.41
CA GLN A 1 9.04 14.60 20.45
C GLN A 1 8.42 15.09 19.13
N LYS A 2 8.28 16.40 18.85
CA LYS A 2 7.81 16.93 17.54
C LYS A 2 8.91 17.13 16.47
N SER A 3 10.20 17.07 16.86
CA SER A 3 11.32 17.49 16.01
C SER A 3 11.64 16.57 14.83
N ILE A 4 11.42 15.25 14.96
CA ILE A 4 11.72 14.29 13.87
C ILE A 4 10.66 14.30 12.77
N LEU A 5 9.38 14.43 13.14
CA LEU A 5 8.28 14.51 12.18
C LEU A 5 8.35 15.79 11.33
N GLU A 6 8.72 16.91 11.95
CA GLU A 6 8.97 18.17 11.25
C GLU A 6 10.20 18.05 10.33
N LEU A 7 11.29 17.42 10.79
CA LEU A 7 12.48 17.14 9.95
C LEU A 7 12.16 16.26 8.74
N TRP A 8 11.31 15.24 8.88
CA TRP A 8 10.88 14.39 7.77
C TRP A 8 9.93 15.07 6.80
N SER A 9 8.98 15.84 7.32
CA SER A 9 8.09 16.65 6.49
C SER A 9 8.88 17.71 5.72
N MET A 10 9.93 18.29 6.32
CA MET A 10 10.86 19.19 5.65
C MET A 10 11.74 18.44 4.64
N ALA A 11 12.26 17.26 4.97
CA ALA A 11 13.08 16.46 4.05
C ALA A 11 12.33 16.08 2.76
N ARG A 12 11.01 15.83 2.84
CA ARG A 12 10.18 15.63 1.64
C ARG A 12 10.01 16.88 0.79
N VAL A 13 9.97 18.06 1.40
CA VAL A 13 9.84 19.36 0.72
C VAL A 13 11.19 19.84 0.17
N GLU A 14 12.29 19.44 0.81
CA GLU A 14 13.69 19.76 0.47
C GLU A 14 14.34 18.71 -0.45
N LEU A 15 13.59 17.71 -0.91
CA LEU A 15 14.07 16.78 -1.92
C LEU A 15 14.34 17.57 -3.21
N SER A 16 15.63 17.80 -3.50
CA SER A 16 16.02 18.50 -4.71
C SER A 16 15.40 17.81 -5.92
N GLN A 17 15.01 18.61 -6.91
CA GLN A 17 14.41 18.09 -8.15
C GLN A 17 15.29 17.01 -8.79
N ASP A 18 16.61 17.13 -8.69
CA ASP A 18 17.57 16.13 -9.16
C ASP A 18 17.45 14.79 -8.43
N LEU A 19 17.22 14.80 -7.11
CA LEU A 19 17.05 13.58 -6.33
C LEU A 19 15.69 12.93 -6.63
N LEU A 20 14.64 13.72 -6.80
CA LEU A 20 13.33 13.22 -7.26
C LEU A 20 13.44 12.55 -8.63
N LEU A 21 14.09 13.20 -9.60
CA LEU A 21 14.30 12.64 -10.93
C LEU A 21 15.13 11.35 -10.88
N LYS A 22 16.18 11.29 -10.06
CA LYS A 22 16.96 10.07 -9.85
C LYS A 22 16.13 8.93 -9.26
N VAL A 23 15.28 9.20 -8.26
CA VAL A 23 14.41 8.18 -7.65
C VAL A 23 13.35 7.69 -8.64
N LEU A 24 12.78 8.59 -9.45
CA LEU A 24 11.85 8.21 -10.52
C LEU A 24 12.52 7.39 -11.62
N ASP A 25 13.76 7.72 -12.00
CA ASP A 25 14.55 6.98 -12.98
C ASP A 25 14.88 5.55 -12.51
N MET A 26 14.98 5.35 -11.20
CA MET A 26 15.15 4.02 -10.60
C MET A 26 13.86 3.19 -10.58
N SER A 27 12.70 3.83 -10.77
CA SER A 27 11.41 3.16 -10.72
C SER A 27 11.10 2.51 -12.06
N VAL A 28 10.68 1.25 -12.02
CA VAL A 28 10.26 0.49 -13.19
C VAL A 28 8.80 0.10 -13.05
N GLU A 29 8.08 0.15 -14.15
CA GLU A 29 6.72 -0.40 -14.22
C GLU A 29 6.81 -1.91 -14.31
N THR A 30 6.09 -2.60 -13.43
CA THR A 30 5.96 -4.06 -13.47
C THR A 30 4.50 -4.46 -13.35
N MET A 31 4.08 -5.43 -14.16
CA MET A 31 2.76 -6.02 -14.01
C MET A 31 2.80 -7.02 -12.85
N ARG A 32 1.85 -6.88 -11.93
CA ARG A 32 1.69 -7.71 -10.74
C ARG A 32 0.21 -7.96 -10.51
N THR A 33 -0.14 -9.19 -10.13
CA THR A 33 -1.48 -9.47 -9.62
C THR A 33 -1.54 -9.01 -8.16
N VAL A 34 -2.60 -8.31 -7.77
CA VAL A 34 -2.91 -7.94 -6.39
C VAL A 34 -4.36 -8.29 -6.13
N ALA A 35 -4.61 -9.19 -5.17
CA ALA A 35 -5.95 -9.62 -4.79
C ALA A 35 -6.81 -10.04 -6.01
N LYS A 36 -6.23 -10.84 -6.92
CA LYS A 36 -6.83 -11.32 -8.19
C LYS A 36 -7.05 -10.26 -9.28
N HIS A 37 -6.47 -9.07 -9.13
CA HIS A 37 -6.52 -8.01 -10.14
C HIS A 37 -5.12 -7.76 -10.68
N ASP A 38 -4.95 -7.75 -12.00
CA ASP A 38 -3.68 -7.40 -12.61
C ASP A 38 -3.52 -5.88 -12.65
N LEU A 39 -2.43 -5.40 -12.06
CA LEU A 39 -2.10 -3.98 -11.93
C LEU A 39 -0.68 -3.73 -12.43
N ASN A 40 -0.49 -2.53 -12.98
CA ASN A 40 0.83 -1.98 -13.19
C ASN A 40 1.25 -1.25 -11.91
N LEU A 41 2.36 -1.70 -11.31
CA LEU A 41 2.95 -1.10 -10.13
C LEU A 41 4.31 -0.50 -10.49
N TRP A 42 4.56 0.70 -9.98
CA TRP A 42 5.84 1.39 -10.11
C TRP A 42 6.60 1.28 -8.81
N ALA A 43 7.79 0.70 -8.86
CA ALA A 43 8.69 0.54 -7.72
C ALA A 43 10.15 0.45 -8.21
N PRO A 44 11.14 0.62 -7.32
CA PRO A 44 12.53 0.32 -7.67
C PRO A 44 12.67 -1.10 -8.25
N ARG A 45 13.60 -1.27 -9.21
CA ARG A 45 13.77 -2.53 -9.97
C ARG A 45 13.86 -3.79 -9.12
N ASP A 46 14.53 -3.69 -7.97
CA ASP A 46 14.82 -4.81 -7.07
C ASP A 46 14.12 -4.62 -5.71
N ASP A 47 12.92 -4.04 -5.69
CA ASP A 47 12.14 -3.83 -4.46
C ASP A 47 11.57 -5.15 -3.92
N THR A 48 12.34 -5.79 -3.05
CA THR A 48 11.97 -7.02 -2.34
C THR A 48 10.83 -6.79 -1.33
N GLY A 49 10.65 -5.56 -0.84
CA GLY A 49 9.59 -5.21 0.09
C GLY A 49 8.22 -5.26 -0.58
N LEU A 50 8.12 -4.67 -1.79
CA LEU A 50 6.91 -4.77 -2.59
C LEU A 50 6.59 -6.22 -2.97
N GLU A 51 7.59 -7.00 -3.39
CA GLU A 51 7.42 -8.41 -3.73
C GLU A 51 6.84 -9.21 -2.56
N TYR A 52 7.43 -9.07 -1.38
CA TYR A 52 6.95 -9.71 -0.15
C TYR A 52 5.51 -9.30 0.19
N MET A 53 5.20 -8.01 0.12
CA MET A 53 3.85 -7.52 0.45
C MET A 53 2.79 -7.99 -0.57
N VAL A 54 3.14 -8.04 -1.85
CA VAL A 54 2.26 -8.56 -2.91
C VAL A 54 2.03 -10.06 -2.73
N SER A 55 3.06 -10.84 -2.35
CA SER A 55 2.89 -12.26 -2.06
C SER A 55 1.89 -12.46 -0.92
N HIS A 56 2.01 -11.72 0.17
CA HIS A 56 1.12 -11.83 1.34
C HIS A 56 -0.33 -11.48 1.02
N VAL A 57 -0.55 -10.44 0.21
CA VAL A 57 -1.90 -10.04 -0.22
C VAL A 57 -2.53 -11.10 -1.15
N ASN A 58 -1.71 -11.80 -1.93
CA ASN A 58 -2.16 -12.83 -2.87
C ASN A 58 -2.21 -14.23 -2.27
N GLU A 59 -1.55 -14.47 -1.14
CA GLU A 59 -1.61 -15.73 -0.41
C GLU A 59 -3.06 -15.95 0.05
N VAL A 60 -3.81 -16.65 -0.81
CA VAL A 60 -5.12 -17.21 -0.49
C VAL A 60 -4.88 -18.42 0.41
N ASP A 61 -4.35 -18.20 1.61
CA ASP A 61 -4.17 -19.32 2.51
C ASP A 61 -5.48 -19.62 3.25
N LYS A 62 -5.93 -20.85 3.04
CA LYS A 62 -7.21 -21.45 3.48
C LYS A 62 -7.24 -21.70 4.99
N THR A 63 -6.31 -21.09 5.72
CA THR A 63 -5.97 -21.33 7.12
C THR A 63 -6.42 -20.19 8.03
N VAL A 64 -6.73 -19.02 7.48
CA VAL A 64 -7.37 -17.92 8.23
C VAL A 64 -8.87 -17.99 8.03
N ASP A 65 -9.51 -18.88 8.79
CA ASP A 65 -10.96 -18.96 8.95
C ASP A 65 -11.53 -17.54 9.16
N GLN A 66 -12.18 -16.98 8.16
CA GLN A 66 -12.91 -15.71 8.23
C GLN A 66 -12.14 -14.49 8.80
N GLY A 67 -10.85 -14.31 8.46
CA GLY A 67 -10.05 -13.20 9.03
C GLY A 67 -9.01 -12.55 8.11
N GLY A 68 -8.93 -12.94 6.84
CA GLY A 68 -8.04 -12.33 5.85
C GLY A 68 -8.69 -11.18 5.07
N LEU A 69 -8.19 -10.90 3.86
CA LEU A 69 -8.74 -9.88 2.96
C LEU A 69 -10.04 -10.30 2.26
N TYR A 70 -10.40 -11.59 2.30
CA TYR A 70 -11.57 -12.14 1.62
C TYR A 70 -12.69 -12.46 2.63
N GLY A 71 -13.96 -12.39 2.20
CA GLY A 71 -15.11 -12.70 3.06
C GLY A 71 -15.60 -11.56 3.96
N LEU A 72 -15.14 -10.33 3.72
CA LEU A 72 -15.50 -9.13 4.51
C LEU A 72 -16.67 -8.33 3.93
N GLU A 73 -17.51 -8.92 3.06
CA GLU A 73 -18.58 -8.22 2.33
C GLU A 73 -19.64 -7.60 3.25
N LYS A 74 -19.78 -8.09 4.49
CA LYS A 74 -20.69 -7.51 5.50
C LYS A 74 -20.12 -6.25 6.16
N ASN A 75 -18.79 -6.10 6.16
CA ASN A 75 -18.07 -5.06 6.90
C ASN A 75 -17.55 -3.96 5.97
N LEU A 76 -17.28 -4.30 4.71
CA LEU A 76 -16.71 -3.43 3.69
C LEU A 76 -17.68 -3.22 2.51
N GLY A 77 -17.39 -2.24 1.68
CA GLY A 77 -18.21 -1.81 0.54
C GLY A 77 -18.80 -0.42 0.71
N ARG A 78 -19.80 -0.09 -0.13
CA ARG A 78 -20.37 1.27 -0.22
C ARG A 78 -20.84 1.79 1.14
N GLY A 79 -20.32 2.97 1.52
CA GLY A 79 -20.69 3.65 2.77
C GLY A 79 -20.01 3.09 4.01
N LYS A 80 -19.09 2.13 3.86
CA LYS A 80 -18.23 1.63 4.93
C LYS A 80 -16.87 2.32 4.88
N THR A 81 -16.18 2.35 6.02
CA THR A 81 -14.83 2.89 6.15
C THR A 81 -13.90 1.81 6.64
N PHE A 82 -12.79 1.60 5.93
CA PHE A 82 -11.66 0.79 6.34
C PHE A 82 -10.55 1.70 6.82
N VAL A 83 -9.97 1.41 7.99
CA VAL A 83 -8.86 2.17 8.56
C VAL A 83 -7.63 1.27 8.60
N ASP A 84 -6.61 1.66 7.85
CA ASP A 84 -5.32 0.97 7.75
C ASP A 84 -4.30 1.71 8.62
N VAL A 85 -3.79 1.07 9.67
CA VAL A 85 -2.85 1.68 10.62
C VAL A 85 -1.52 0.96 10.51
N GLY A 86 -0.45 1.70 10.17
CA GLY A 86 0.83 1.11 9.79
C GLY A 86 0.80 0.55 8.37
N SER A 87 0.23 1.33 7.44
CA SER A 87 -0.06 0.86 6.08
C SER A 87 1.17 0.50 5.26
N CYS A 88 2.37 0.95 5.67
CA CYS A 88 3.62 0.74 4.96
C CYS A 88 3.50 1.17 3.48
N LEU A 89 3.52 0.21 2.55
CA LEU A 89 3.39 0.43 1.10
C LEU A 89 1.93 0.61 0.63
N GLY A 90 0.93 0.47 1.51
CA GLY A 90 -0.48 0.63 1.18
C GLY A 90 -1.08 -0.50 0.34
N THR A 91 -0.40 -1.64 0.20
CA THR A 91 -0.85 -2.78 -0.60
C THR A 91 -2.15 -3.40 -0.07
N THR A 92 -2.32 -3.44 1.26
CA THR A 92 -3.57 -3.86 1.92
C THR A 92 -4.72 -2.90 1.61
N SER A 93 -4.51 -1.60 1.79
CA SER A 93 -5.45 -0.54 1.42
C SER A 93 -5.90 -0.63 -0.05
N MET A 94 -4.95 -0.90 -0.95
CA MET A 94 -5.23 -1.13 -2.37
C MET A 94 -6.08 -2.38 -2.58
N ALA A 95 -5.72 -3.51 -1.96
CA ALA A 95 -6.48 -4.75 -2.05
C ALA A 95 -7.93 -4.59 -1.56
N ILE A 96 -8.15 -3.89 -0.44
CA ILE A 96 -9.49 -3.58 0.06
C ILE A 96 -10.30 -2.76 -0.95
N SER A 97 -9.67 -1.76 -1.57
CA SER A 97 -10.33 -0.91 -2.57
C SER A 97 -10.76 -1.69 -3.82
N LEU A 98 -9.97 -2.69 -4.22
CA LEU A 98 -10.26 -3.57 -5.36
C LEU A 98 -11.35 -4.60 -5.03
N LEU A 99 -11.20 -5.30 -3.91
CA LEU A 99 -12.12 -6.37 -3.50
C LEU A 99 -13.49 -5.85 -3.05
N TYR A 100 -13.53 -4.65 -2.47
CA TYR A 100 -14.74 -4.05 -1.91
C TYR A 100 -14.99 -2.64 -2.44
N PRO A 101 -15.40 -2.49 -3.71
CA PRO A 101 -15.65 -1.19 -4.31
C PRO A 101 -16.61 -0.32 -3.50
N GLY A 102 -16.27 0.97 -3.38
CA GLY A 102 -17.06 1.95 -2.62
C GLY A 102 -16.76 2.00 -1.12
N THR A 103 -15.84 1.17 -0.63
CA THR A 103 -15.23 1.34 0.71
C THR A 103 -14.41 2.63 0.73
N ARG A 104 -14.62 3.47 1.76
CA ARG A 104 -13.72 4.59 2.04
C ARG A 104 -12.49 4.05 2.76
N VAL A 105 -11.30 4.22 2.20
CA VAL A 105 -10.05 3.83 2.85
C VAL A 105 -9.41 5.05 3.50
N VAL A 106 -9.06 4.93 4.79
CA VAL A 106 -8.27 5.89 5.54
C VAL A 106 -6.98 5.18 5.95
N SER A 107 -5.86 5.61 5.40
CA SER A 107 -4.55 5.04 5.70
C SER A 107 -3.74 5.99 6.59
N ILE A 108 -3.13 5.43 7.63
CA ILE A 108 -2.34 6.14 8.63
C ILE A 108 -0.98 5.44 8.74
N GLU A 109 0.09 6.19 8.50
CA GLU A 109 1.46 5.74 8.68
C GLU A 109 2.23 6.74 9.53
N VAL A 110 3.11 6.24 10.40
CA VAL A 110 4.03 7.09 11.14
C VAL A 110 5.16 7.50 10.20
N ALA A 111 5.39 8.80 10.06
CA ALA A 111 6.60 9.28 9.40
C ALA A 111 7.80 9.05 10.34
N SER A 112 8.52 7.96 10.14
CA SER A 112 9.70 7.55 10.92
C SER A 112 10.99 8.01 10.29
#